data_AF-A0A960PJP6-F1
#
_entry.id   AF-A0A960PJP6-F1
#
_cell.length_a   1.000
_cell.length_b   1.000
_cell.length_c   1.000
_cell.angle_alpha   90.00
_cell.angle_beta   90.00
_cell.angle_gamma   90.00
#
_symmetry.space_group_name_H-M   'P 1'
#
loop_
_entity.id
_entity.type
_entity.pdbx_description
1 polymer ?
#
loop_
_entity_poly.entity_id
_entity_poly.type
_entity_poly.pdbx_seq_one_letter_code
_entity_poly.pdbx_strand_id
1 'polypeptide(L)'
;MRRPLSSLLALAVVAGTLASCTTEKRALPIPLPDTAETSSIYDANGTLITTLQADQNRISVPLSQVPPAMQNAIVSIEDRRFWEHNGV
;
A
#
# COMPACT_ATOMS: atom_id res chain seq x y z
N MET A 1 3.69 -3.13 -57.09
CA MET A 1 3.07 -3.13 -55.75
C MET A 1 4.06 -3.76 -54.74
N ARG A 2 4.92 -2.98 -54.07
CA ARG A 2 5.92 -3.50 -53.11
C ARG A 2 6.19 -2.48 -51.98
N ARG A 3 5.25 -2.29 -51.05
CA ARG A 3 5.43 -1.46 -49.84
C ARG A 3 4.66 -1.91 -48.56
N PRO A 4 4.45 -3.20 -48.21
CA PRO A 4 3.85 -3.54 -46.91
C PRO A 4 4.85 -3.80 -45.77
N LEU A 5 6.11 -4.14 -46.08
CA LEU A 5 7.03 -4.65 -45.06
C LEU A 5 7.73 -3.54 -44.24
N SER A 6 8.04 -2.40 -44.87
CA SER A 6 8.72 -1.28 -44.21
C SER A 6 7.81 -0.52 -43.24
N SER A 7 6.50 -0.44 -43.52
CA SER A 7 5.50 0.15 -42.64
C SER A 7 5.23 -0.71 -41.40
N LEU A 8 5.20 -2.03 -41.55
CA LEU A 8 5.10 -2.97 -40.43
C LEU A 8 6.32 -2.89 -39.50
N LEU A 9 7.52 -2.80 -40.07
CA LEU A 9 8.75 -2.67 -39.29
C LEU A 9 8.80 -1.35 -38.52
N ALA A 10 8.41 -0.24 -39.14
CA ALA A 10 8.34 1.06 -38.48
C ALA A 10 7.32 1.06 -37.33
N LEU A 11 6.15 0.43 -37.52
CA LEU A 11 5.13 0.31 -36.48
C LEU A 11 5.60 -0.56 -35.30
N ALA A 12 6.31 -1.64 -35.57
CA ALA A 12 6.89 -2.51 -34.54
C ALA A 12 7.96 -1.79 -33.70
N VAL A 13 8.79 -0.95 -34.33
CA VAL A 13 9.80 -0.15 -33.62
C VAL A 13 9.14 0.89 -32.73
N VAL A 14 8.10 1.58 -33.20
CA VAL A 14 7.35 2.57 -32.40
C VAL A 14 6.61 1.91 -31.23
N ALA A 15 5.99 0.75 -31.44
CA ALA A 15 5.36 0.00 -30.35
C ALA A 15 6.37 -0.47 -29.30
N GLY A 16 7.57 -0.90 -29.72
CA GLY A 16 8.65 -1.32 -28.84
C GLY A 16 9.21 -0.19 -27.97
N THR A 17 9.40 1.01 -28.53
CA THR A 17 9.91 2.16 -27.76
C THR A 17 8.89 2.72 -26.78
N LEU A 18 7.59 2.66 -27.09
CA LEU A 18 6.52 3.01 -26.14
C LEU A 18 6.40 1.99 -25.01
N ALA A 19 6.57 0.70 -25.29
CA ALA A 19 6.56 -0.35 -24.26
C ALA A 19 7.73 -0.23 -23.28
N SER A 20 8.93 0.15 -23.75
CA SER A 20 10.11 0.38 -22.89
C SER A 20 9.96 1.57 -21.92
N CYS A 21 8.93 2.40 -22.06
CA CYS A 21 8.63 3.46 -21.09
C CYS A 21 7.83 2.93 -19.86
N THR A 22 7.38 1.68 -19.90
CA THR A 22 6.57 1.12 -18.82
C THR A 22 7.45 0.47 -17.73
N THR A 23 7.71 1.29 -16.72
CA THR A 23 7.79 0.88 -15.30
C THR A 23 8.99 0.04 -14.88
N GLU A 24 10.13 0.68 -14.63
CA GLU A 24 11.09 0.14 -13.67
C GLU A 24 10.51 0.24 -12.25
N LYS A 25 9.88 -0.85 -11.79
CA LYS A 25 9.60 -1.01 -10.36
C LYS A 25 10.92 -1.34 -9.66
N ARG A 26 11.64 -0.31 -9.23
CA ARG A 26 12.86 -0.46 -8.43
C ARG A 26 12.50 -1.10 -7.10
N ALA A 27 12.97 -2.33 -6.88
CA ALA A 27 12.84 -2.97 -5.58
C ALA A 27 13.59 -2.11 -4.54
N LEU A 28 12.88 -1.71 -3.49
CA LEU A 28 13.51 -1.00 -2.38
C LEU A 28 14.32 -2.02 -1.57
N PRO A 29 15.54 -1.68 -1.14
CA PRO A 29 16.38 -2.55 -0.32
C PRO A 29 15.89 -2.69 1.13
N ILE A 30 14.69 -2.18 1.43
CA ILE A 30 14.06 -2.23 2.75
C ILE A 30 12.71 -2.94 2.63
N PRO A 31 12.36 -3.85 3.56
CA PRO A 31 11.01 -4.37 3.67
C PRO A 31 10.07 -3.23 3.99
N LEU A 32 9.01 -3.07 3.20
CA LEU A 32 7.94 -2.15 3.52
C LEU A 32 6.80 -2.93 4.21
N PRO A 33 6.08 -2.31 5.17
CA PRO A 33 4.84 -2.89 5.66
C PRO A 33 3.84 -3.02 4.50
N ASP A 34 2.99 -4.05 4.56
CA ASP A 34 1.94 -4.29 3.56
C ASP A 34 0.96 -3.12 3.44
N THR A 35 0.91 -2.30 4.49
CA THR A 35 -0.04 -1.21 4.67
C THR A 35 0.74 0.10 4.85
N ALA A 36 0.39 1.14 4.10
CA ALA A 36 1.01 2.45 4.22
C ALA A 36 0.78 3.08 5.61
N GLU A 37 1.84 3.48 6.30
CA GLU A 37 1.73 4.08 7.64
C GLU A 37 1.88 5.61 7.61
N THR A 38 1.30 6.28 8.61
CA THR A 38 1.45 7.73 8.77
C THR A 38 2.86 8.06 9.28
N SER A 39 3.58 8.93 8.58
CA SER A 39 4.90 9.42 9.03
C SER A 39 4.74 10.63 9.95
N SER A 40 5.64 10.79 10.92
CA SER A 40 5.64 11.92 11.86
C SER A 40 6.95 12.71 11.77
N ILE A 41 6.86 14.04 11.72
CA ILE A 41 7.99 14.97 11.67
C ILE A 41 8.11 15.66 13.04
N TYR A 42 9.29 15.58 13.65
CA TYR A 42 9.60 16.15 14.97
C TYR A 42 10.69 17.23 14.87
N ASP A 43 10.69 18.18 15.80
CA ASP A 43 11.80 19.13 15.98
C ASP A 43 12.98 18.48 16.74
N ALA A 44 14.07 19.24 16.91
CA ALA A 44 15.27 18.76 17.60
C ALA A 44 15.06 18.46 19.10
N ASN A 45 13.98 18.97 19.70
CA ASN A 45 13.60 18.71 21.09
C ASN A 45 12.61 17.54 21.22
N GLY A 46 12.19 16.92 20.11
CA GLY A 46 11.20 15.85 20.08
C GLY A 46 9.75 16.34 20.06
N THR A 47 9.49 17.62 19.80
CA THR A 47 8.12 18.15 19.65
C THR A 47 7.57 17.78 18.28
N LEU A 48 6.37 17.20 18.22
CA LEU A 48 5.69 16.90 16.97
C LEU A 48 5.40 18.20 16.20
N ILE A 49 5.91 18.31 14.98
CA ILE A 49 5.63 19.43 14.07
C ILE A 49 4.39 19.11 13.23
N THR A 50 4.39 17.95 12.57
CA THR A 50 3.30 17.52 11.69
C THR A 50 3.35 16.03 11.37
N THR A 51 2.27 15.51 10.79
CA THR A 51 2.16 14.15 10.29
C THR A 51 1.95 14.16 8.78
N LEU A 52 2.61 13.24 8.07
CA LEU A 52 2.40 12.98 6.65
C LEU A 52 1.55 11.71 6.51
N GLN A 53 0.27 11.91 6.23
CA GLN A 53 -0.66 10.84 5.89
C GLN A 53 -0.91 10.83 4.37
N ALA A 54 -1.10 9.64 3.80
CA ALA A 54 -1.60 9.50 2.44
C ALA A 54 -3.14 9.70 2.44
N ASP A 55 -3.88 8.79 1.81
CA ASP A 55 -5.34 8.90 1.71
C ASP A 55 -6.08 8.57 3.01
N GLN A 56 -5.40 8.01 4.01
CA GLN A 56 -6.01 7.51 5.23
C GLN A 56 -5.37 8.13 6.47
N ASN A 57 -6.21 8.62 7.38
CA ASN A 57 -5.80 8.99 8.73
C ASN A 57 -5.88 7.75 9.63
N ARG A 58 -4.76 7.03 9.76
CA ARG A 58 -4.67 5.80 10.56
C ARG A 58 -3.39 5.74 11.38
N ILE A 59 -3.50 5.05 12.51
CA ILE A 59 -2.38 4.71 13.40
C ILE A 59 -2.49 3.22 13.69
N SER A 60 -1.45 2.46 13.34
CA SER A 60 -1.35 1.05 13.69
C SER A 60 -1.04 0.89 15.18
N VAL A 61 -1.84 0.09 15.88
CA VAL A 61 -1.64 -0.24 17.31
C VAL A 61 -1.73 -1.75 17.51
N PRO A 62 -0.90 -2.34 18.39
CA PRO A 62 -1.05 -3.75 18.73
C PRO A 62 -2.35 -3.97 19.52
N LEU A 63 -2.94 -5.16 19.38
CA LEU A 63 -4.18 -5.52 20.07
C LEU A 63 -4.08 -5.32 21.60
N SER A 64 -2.90 -5.52 22.18
CA SER A 64 -2.64 -5.30 23.61
C SER A 64 -2.84 -3.85 24.08
N GLN A 65 -2.80 -2.87 23.18
CA GLN A 65 -3.09 -1.46 23.49
C GLN A 65 -4.58 -1.12 23.34
N VAL A 66 -5.39 -2.02 22.77
CA VAL A 66 -6.84 -1.80 22.63
C VAL A 66 -7.52 -2.16 23.96
N PRO A 67 -8.33 -1.28 24.56
CA PRO A 67 -9.02 -1.58 25.81
C PRO A 67 -9.90 -2.84 25.69
N PRO A 68 -9.94 -3.74 26.69
CA PRO A 68 -10.75 -4.95 26.63
C PRO A 68 -12.24 -4.68 26.35
N ALA A 69 -12.77 -3.57 26.88
CA ALA A 69 -14.14 -3.14 26.60
C ALA A 69 -14.38 -2.84 25.11
N MET A 70 -13.42 -2.22 24.43
CA MET A 70 -13.50 -1.95 22.98
C MET A 70 -13.38 -3.23 22.17
N GLN A 71 -12.45 -4.13 22.53
CA GLN A 71 -12.32 -5.44 21.89
C GLN A 71 -13.64 -6.22 22.01
N ASN A 72 -14.20 -6.31 23.22
CA ASN A 72 -15.45 -7.01 23.49
C ASN A 72 -16.63 -6.40 22.75
N ALA A 73 -16.71 -5.06 22.65
CA ALA A 73 -17.79 -4.38 21.93
C ALA A 73 -17.81 -4.78 20.45
N ILE A 74 -16.66 -4.69 19.77
CA ILE A 74 -16.55 -5.04 18.34
C ILE A 74 -16.83 -6.53 18.13
N VAL A 75 -16.17 -7.41 18.90
CA VAL A 75 -16.39 -8.86 18.83
C VAL A 75 -17.87 -9.18 19.03
N SER A 76 -18.53 -8.58 20.02
CA SER A 76 -19.94 -8.87 20.29
C SER A 76 -20.91 -8.48 19.16
N ILE A 77 -20.56 -7.49 18.34
CA ILE A 77 -21.38 -6.95 17.25
C ILE A 77 -21.10 -7.67 15.94
N GLU A 78 -19.84 -7.82 15.56
CA GLU A 78 -19.43 -8.38 14.26
C GLU A 78 -19.46 -9.91 14.29
N ASP A 79 -18.93 -10.51 15.36
CA ASP A 79 -18.83 -11.96 15.50
C ASP A 79 -18.66 -12.39 16.97
N ARG A 80 -19.79 -12.63 17.64
CA ARG A 80 -19.82 -13.06 19.05
C ARG A 80 -18.96 -14.31 19.33
N ARG A 81 -18.78 -15.18 18.33
CA ARG A 81 -18.07 -16.46 18.48
C ARG A 81 -16.67 -16.41 17.89
N PHE A 82 -16.15 -15.21 17.62
CA PHE A 82 -14.84 -15.00 17.02
C PHE A 82 -13.73 -15.82 17.68
N TRP A 83 -13.74 -15.91 19.02
CA TRP A 83 -12.75 -16.68 19.80
C TRP A 83 -13.03 -18.18 19.89
N GLU A 84 -14.22 -18.63 19.50
CA GLU A 84 -14.70 -20.01 19.65
C GLU A 84 -14.58 -20.81 18.36
N HIS A 85 -14.37 -20.17 17.22
CA HIS A 85 -14.33 -20.82 15.91
C HIS A 85 -13.15 -20.38 15.05
N ASN A 86 -12.80 -21.19 14.06
CA ASN A 86 -11.65 -20.95 13.18
C ASN A 86 -11.99 -20.15 11.91
N GLY A 87 -13.11 -19.44 11.90
CA GLY A 87 -13.65 -18.78 10.70
C GLY A 87 -14.58 -19.69 9.90
N VAL A 88 -15.03 -19.18 8.75
CA VAL A 88 -15.92 -19.85 7.78
C VAL A 88 -15.14 -20.48 6.62
#